data_AF-A0AAU1YMY4-F1
#
_entry.id   AF-A0AAU1YMY4-F1
#
_cell.length_a   1.000
_cell.length_b   1.000
_cell.length_c   1.000
_cell.angle_alpha   90.00
_cell.angle_beta   90.00
_cell.angle_gamma   90.00
#
_symmetry.space_group_name_H-M   'P 1'
#
loop_
_entity.id
_entity.type
_entity.pdbx_description
1 polymer ?
#
loop_
_entity_poly.entity_id
_entity_poly.type
_entity_poly.pdbx_seq_one_letter_code
_entity_poly.pdbx_strand_id
1 'polypeptide(L)'
;MPLNERPGNVPRKNASWIPDQHGAWAMLTVPFLAGTLLSPRPGWAHALLLAAWLLGYAAVFHAQQWLRLRRVAARRPAVARGHVRPAVVIGGASALAGIPLAVLHPWLLLAGAAAAPFVAVNTWYAARNRERALVNGLVAVVPACGMLLVAARLGGGGPPWAPAAACLLYFGGTVPYVKTMIRERNSRTYHRASVAYHAAAVALAALLSPWLAIPFAACLARAAALPGRGVKVPVVGAIELAASAGLLASLLLLF
;
A
#
# COMPACT_ATOMS: atom_id res chain seq x y z
N MET A 1 55.32 -7.19 12.96
CA MET A 1 54.08 -6.95 13.73
C MET A 1 52.96 -6.62 12.75
N PRO A 2 51.95 -7.49 12.55
CA PRO A 2 50.75 -7.08 11.84
C PRO A 2 49.82 -6.34 12.80
N LEU A 3 49.37 -5.16 12.39
CA LEU A 3 48.45 -4.31 13.13
C LEU A 3 47.08 -4.98 13.25
N ASN A 4 46.59 -5.05 14.48
CA ASN A 4 45.28 -5.54 14.88
C ASN A 4 44.20 -4.56 14.37
N GLU A 5 43.64 -4.81 13.19
CA GLU A 5 42.47 -4.09 12.70
C GLU A 5 41.26 -4.47 13.57
N ARG A 6 40.87 -3.56 14.47
CA ARG A 6 39.63 -3.67 15.23
C ARG A 6 38.46 -3.74 14.22
N PRO A 7 37.49 -4.66 14.40
CA PRO A 7 36.32 -4.67 13.54
C PRO A 7 35.63 -3.31 13.64
N GLY A 8 35.62 -2.58 12.53
CA GLY A 8 34.94 -1.30 12.41
C GLY A 8 33.53 -1.44 12.97
N ASN A 9 33.18 -0.53 13.87
CA ASN A 9 31.87 -0.47 14.51
C ASN A 9 30.82 -0.20 13.43
N VAL A 10 30.30 -1.25 12.78
CA VAL A 10 29.19 -1.13 11.84
C VAL A 10 28.03 -0.55 12.65
N PRO A 11 27.56 0.68 12.35
CA PRO A 11 26.48 1.29 13.11
C PRO A 11 25.32 0.31 13.11
N ARG A 12 24.89 -0.14 14.30
CA ARG A 12 23.66 -0.91 14.45
C ARG A 12 22.55 0.01 13.94
N LYS A 13 22.07 -0.25 12.72
CA LYS A 13 20.90 0.44 12.17
C LYS A 13 19.79 0.23 13.20
N ASN A 14 19.43 1.28 13.94
CA ASN A 14 18.34 1.21 14.91
C ASN A 14 17.15 0.60 14.20
N ALA A 15 16.62 -0.50 14.75
CA ALA A 15 15.47 -1.15 14.15
C ALA A 15 14.32 -0.16 14.19
N SER A 16 14.04 0.49 13.05
CA SER A 16 12.93 1.41 12.91
C SER A 16 11.64 0.63 13.14
N TRP A 17 10.77 1.16 14.00
CA TRP A 17 9.41 0.63 14.20
C TRP A 17 8.46 1.10 13.09
N ILE A 18 8.94 1.95 12.18
CA ILE A 18 8.21 2.45 11.04
C ILE A 18 8.61 1.63 9.81
N PRO A 19 7.65 1.05 9.06
CA PRO A 19 7.93 0.37 7.81
C PRO A 19 8.60 1.27 6.77
N ASP A 20 9.74 0.84 6.21
CA ASP A 20 10.52 1.57 5.19
C ASP A 20 9.85 1.61 3.78
N GLN A 21 8.56 1.26 3.68
CA GLN A 21 7.82 1.14 2.43
C GLN A 21 7.13 2.44 2.05
N HIS A 22 7.91 3.42 1.61
CA HIS A 22 7.45 4.77 1.22
C HIS A 22 6.25 4.75 0.25
N GLY A 23 6.27 3.86 -0.75
CA GLY A 23 5.17 3.71 -1.73
C GLY A 23 3.90 3.08 -1.16
N ALA A 24 3.97 2.30 -0.08
CA ALA A 24 2.78 1.73 0.55
C ALA A 24 1.95 2.80 1.27
N TRP A 25 2.58 3.84 1.82
CA TRP A 25 1.87 4.90 2.52
C TRP A 25 0.88 5.63 1.62
N ALA A 26 1.28 6.01 0.40
CA ALA A 26 0.37 6.65 -0.56
C ALA A 26 -0.82 5.75 -0.91
N MET A 27 -0.59 4.44 -1.05
CA MET A 27 -1.65 3.45 -1.32
C MET A 27 -2.61 3.28 -0.15
N LEU A 28 -2.14 3.45 1.09
CA LEU A 28 -2.98 3.36 2.29
C LEU A 28 -3.76 4.66 2.54
N THR A 29 -3.17 5.82 2.23
CA THR A 29 -3.74 7.13 2.56
C THR A 29 -4.66 7.67 1.48
N VAL A 30 -4.29 7.57 0.19
CA VAL A 30 -5.06 8.21 -0.89
C VAL A 30 -6.48 7.65 -1.01
N PRO A 31 -6.72 6.32 -1.07
CA PRO A 31 -8.08 5.80 -1.15
C PRO A 31 -8.89 6.13 0.12
N PHE A 32 -8.26 6.08 1.29
CA PHE A 32 -8.90 6.46 2.55
C PHE A 32 -9.35 7.94 2.52
N LEU A 33 -8.46 8.84 2.10
CA LEU A 33 -8.74 10.27 2.02
C LEU A 33 -9.82 10.56 0.98
N ALA A 34 -9.76 9.94 -0.20
CA ALA A 34 -10.80 10.06 -1.20
C ALA A 34 -12.17 9.66 -0.63
N GLY A 35 -12.25 8.51 0.04
CA GLY A 35 -13.52 8.04 0.62
C GLY A 35 -14.04 8.95 1.72
N THR A 36 -13.15 9.47 2.57
CA THR A 36 -13.50 10.42 3.64
C THR A 36 -14.02 11.74 3.09
N LEU A 37 -13.31 12.31 2.10
CA LEU A 37 -13.60 13.64 1.57
C LEU A 37 -14.79 13.65 0.60
N LEU A 38 -15.07 12.54 -0.08
CA LEU A 38 -16.28 12.34 -0.87
C LEU A 38 -17.52 12.01 0.01
N SER A 39 -17.31 11.72 1.29
CA SER A 39 -18.42 11.41 2.18
C SER A 39 -19.19 12.68 2.57
N PRO A 40 -20.53 12.61 2.76
CA PRO A 40 -21.31 13.78 3.16
C PRO A 40 -20.94 14.35 4.54
N ARG A 41 -20.43 13.50 5.45
CA ARG A 41 -20.15 13.87 6.85
C ARG A 41 -18.78 13.35 7.30
N PRO A 42 -17.67 13.96 6.84
CA PRO A 42 -16.36 13.69 7.40
C PRO A 42 -16.35 14.08 8.88
N GLY A 43 -15.62 13.34 9.71
CA GLY A 43 -15.65 13.53 11.16
C GLY A 43 -14.63 12.70 11.92
N TRP A 44 -14.63 12.82 13.24
CA TRP A 44 -13.64 12.21 14.14
C TRP A 44 -13.52 10.67 13.97
N ALA A 45 -14.60 9.99 13.60
CA ALA A 45 -14.61 8.55 13.35
C ALA A 45 -13.65 8.16 12.20
N HIS A 46 -13.46 9.04 11.22
CA HIS A 46 -12.49 8.85 10.15
C HIS A 46 -11.05 8.96 10.66
N ALA A 47 -10.76 9.93 11.52
CA ALA A 47 -9.43 10.05 12.12
C ALA A 47 -9.07 8.80 12.93
N LEU A 48 -10.04 8.27 13.70
CA LEU A 48 -9.86 7.04 14.45
C LEU A 48 -9.72 5.81 13.54
N LEU A 49 -10.48 5.76 12.43
CA LEU A 49 -10.38 4.69 11.43
C LEU A 49 -9.01 4.72 10.74
N LEU A 50 -8.50 5.90 10.38
CA LEU A 50 -7.18 6.08 9.80
C LEU A 50 -6.09 5.60 10.76
N ALA A 51 -6.20 5.97 12.05
CA ALA A 51 -5.28 5.51 13.07
C ALA A 51 -5.31 3.98 13.20
N ALA A 52 -6.49 3.39 13.32
CA ALA A 52 -6.66 1.93 13.37
C ALA A 52 -6.05 1.24 12.13
N TRP A 53 -6.27 1.82 10.95
CA TRP A 53 -5.79 1.32 9.66
C TRP A 53 -4.26 1.35 9.54
N LEU A 54 -3.63 2.50 9.78
CA LEU A 54 -2.18 2.66 9.66
C LEU A 54 -1.43 1.87 10.75
N LEU A 55 -1.94 1.87 11.98
CA LEU A 55 -1.40 1.04 13.06
C LEU A 55 -1.57 -0.45 12.73
N GLY A 56 -2.73 -0.85 12.21
CA GLY A 56 -3.00 -2.22 11.79
C GLY A 56 -2.02 -2.69 10.71
N TYR A 57 -1.77 -1.85 9.69
CA TYR A 57 -0.76 -2.11 8.67
C TYR A 57 0.64 -2.30 9.28
N ALA A 58 1.06 -1.40 10.18
CA ALA A 58 2.37 -1.50 10.83
C ALA A 58 2.48 -2.76 11.72
N ALA A 59 1.41 -3.12 12.44
CA ALA A 59 1.35 -4.34 13.24
C ALA A 59 1.48 -5.60 12.36
N VAL A 60 0.74 -5.66 11.24
CA VAL A 60 0.83 -6.75 10.26
C VAL A 60 2.22 -6.82 9.65
N PHE A 61 2.85 -5.69 9.32
CA PHE A 61 4.23 -5.66 8.81
C PHE A 61 5.22 -6.29 9.80
N HIS A 62 5.15 -5.92 11.09
CA HIS A 62 6.01 -6.50 12.10
C HIS A 62 5.73 -7.99 12.34
N ALA A 63 4.46 -8.41 12.31
CA ALA A 63 4.08 -9.82 12.39
C ALA A 63 4.63 -10.63 11.21
N GLN A 64 4.58 -10.07 10.00
CA GLN A 64 5.12 -10.69 8.79
C GLN A 64 6.65 -10.77 8.83
N GLN A 65 7.35 -9.73 9.29
CA GLN A 65 8.82 -9.79 9.49
C GLN A 65 9.22 -10.81 10.54
N TRP A 66 8.48 -10.90 11.65
CA TRP A 66 8.70 -11.97 12.63
C TRP A 66 8.54 -13.34 11.97
N LEU A 67 7.42 -13.59 11.28
CA LEU A 67 7.11 -14.87 10.63
C LEU A 67 8.20 -15.29 9.64
N ARG A 68 8.71 -14.33 8.87
CA ARG A 68 9.82 -14.51 7.94
C ARG A 68 11.11 -14.92 8.66
N LEU A 69 11.43 -14.23 9.76
CA LEU A 69 12.65 -14.43 10.54
C LEU A 69 12.60 -15.66 11.46
N ARG A 70 11.42 -16.24 11.72
CA ARG A 70 11.25 -17.47 12.54
C ARG A 70 12.13 -18.63 12.09
N ARG A 71 12.33 -18.81 10.78
CA ARG A 71 13.19 -19.89 10.25
C ARG A 71 14.67 -19.71 10.62
N VAL A 72 15.10 -18.47 10.86
CA VAL A 72 16.47 -18.12 11.26
C VAL A 72 16.56 -17.85 12.77
N ALA A 73 15.42 -17.83 13.47
CA ALA A 73 15.33 -17.56 14.90
C ALA A 73 16.07 -18.61 15.74
N ALA A 74 16.20 -19.85 15.26
CA ALA A 74 17.02 -20.88 15.90
C ALA A 74 18.51 -20.46 16.01
N ARG A 75 19.02 -19.68 15.05
CA ARG A 75 20.42 -19.21 15.04
C ARG A 75 20.58 -17.80 15.61
N ARG A 76 19.54 -16.94 15.50
CA ARG A 76 19.56 -15.54 15.97
C ARG A 76 18.22 -15.15 16.60
N PRO A 77 17.90 -15.63 17.80
CA PRO A 77 16.58 -15.43 18.41
C PRO A 77 16.30 -13.97 18.79
N ALA A 78 17.35 -13.16 19.00
CA ALA A 78 17.22 -11.74 19.31
C ALA A 78 16.64 -10.93 18.13
N VAL A 79 16.94 -11.32 16.88
CA VAL A 79 16.50 -10.59 15.68
C VAL A 79 15.01 -10.79 15.44
N ALA A 80 14.51 -12.02 15.59
CA ALA A 80 13.08 -12.30 15.48
C ALA A 80 12.28 -11.66 16.64
N ARG A 81 12.79 -11.76 17.87
CA ARG A 81 12.13 -11.16 19.06
C ARG A 81 11.98 -9.64 18.95
N GLY A 82 12.87 -8.96 18.23
CA GLY A 82 12.79 -7.52 17.97
C GLY A 82 11.50 -7.06 17.28
N HIS A 83 10.82 -7.94 16.53
CA HIS A 83 9.56 -7.59 15.84
C HIS A 83 8.29 -7.99 16.61
N VAL A 84 8.40 -8.82 17.66
CA VAL A 84 7.23 -9.25 18.45
C VAL A 84 6.66 -8.10 19.27
N ARG A 85 7.51 -7.38 20.00
CA ARG A 85 7.07 -6.26 20.85
C ARG A 85 6.39 -5.15 20.04
N PRO A 86 6.95 -4.66 18.92
CA PRO A 86 6.24 -3.72 18.06
C PRO A 86 4.91 -4.27 17.53
N ALA A 87 4.86 -5.53 17.09
CA ALA A 87 3.62 -6.13 16.59
C ALA A 87 2.50 -6.12 17.65
N VAL A 88 2.83 -6.47 18.90
CA VAL A 88 1.85 -6.50 20.01
C VAL A 88 1.44 -5.09 20.44
N VAL A 89 2.41 -4.18 20.62
CA VAL A 89 2.12 -2.81 21.09
C VAL A 89 1.32 -2.04 20.05
N ILE A 90 1.78 -2.05 18.79
CA ILE A 90 1.10 -1.36 17.68
C ILE A 90 -0.25 -2.04 17.39
N GLY A 91 -0.31 -3.37 17.46
CA GLY A 91 -1.57 -4.12 17.31
C GLY A 91 -2.57 -3.78 18.40
N GLY A 92 -2.12 -3.67 19.65
CA GLY A 92 -2.95 -3.19 20.76
C GLY A 92 -3.46 -1.77 20.55
N ALA A 93 -2.59 -0.85 20.10
CA ALA A 93 -3.00 0.52 19.77
C ALA A 93 -4.00 0.57 18.59
N SER A 94 -3.80 -0.25 17.56
CA SER A 94 -4.76 -0.42 16.46
C SER A 94 -6.11 -0.94 16.97
N ALA A 95 -6.12 -1.92 17.86
CA ALA A 95 -7.33 -2.45 18.48
C ALA A 95 -8.03 -1.41 19.36
N LEU A 96 -7.29 -0.62 20.15
CA LEU A 96 -7.86 0.47 20.95
C LEU A 96 -8.56 1.53 20.08
N ALA A 97 -8.04 1.81 18.89
CA ALA A 97 -8.71 2.69 17.93
C ALA A 97 -9.87 1.99 17.20
N GLY A 98 -9.72 0.73 16.81
CA GLY A 98 -10.68 0.00 16.00
C GLY A 98 -11.88 -0.57 16.76
N ILE A 99 -11.72 -1.00 18.02
CA ILE A 99 -12.80 -1.62 18.81
C ILE A 99 -13.96 -0.65 19.06
N PRO A 100 -13.74 0.61 19.51
CA PRO A 100 -14.84 1.57 19.65
C PRO A 100 -15.62 1.76 18.35
N LEU A 101 -14.91 1.84 17.21
CA LEU A 101 -15.55 1.95 15.90
C LEU A 101 -16.36 0.69 15.56
N ALA A 102 -15.84 -0.51 15.82
CA ALA A 102 -16.56 -1.75 15.57
C ALA A 102 -17.80 -1.91 16.46
N VAL A 103 -17.78 -1.37 17.68
CA VAL A 103 -18.97 -1.35 18.56
C VAL A 103 -20.02 -0.37 18.03
N LEU A 104 -19.62 0.84 17.63
CA LEU A 104 -20.52 1.86 17.10
C LEU A 104 -21.03 1.52 15.68
N HIS A 105 -20.21 0.80 14.91
CA HIS A 105 -20.46 0.43 13.51
C HIS A 105 -20.10 -1.05 13.28
N PRO A 106 -20.96 -2.00 13.70
CA PRO A 106 -20.67 -3.44 13.61
C PRO A 106 -20.37 -3.95 12.20
N TRP A 107 -20.87 -3.26 11.17
CA TRP A 107 -20.57 -3.59 9.77
C TRP A 107 -19.07 -3.50 9.43
N LEU A 108 -18.26 -2.77 10.23
CA LEU A 108 -16.81 -2.73 10.09
C LEU A 108 -16.17 -4.11 10.31
N LEU A 109 -16.80 -4.99 11.10
CA LEU A 109 -16.36 -6.38 11.25
C LEU A 109 -16.48 -7.16 9.94
N LEU A 110 -17.54 -6.90 9.15
CA LEU A 110 -17.70 -7.48 7.82
C LEU A 110 -16.65 -6.93 6.85
N ALA A 111 -16.34 -5.64 6.91
CA ALA A 111 -15.27 -5.04 6.12
C ALA A 111 -13.89 -5.65 6.48
N GLY A 112 -13.63 -5.85 7.77
CA GLY A 112 -12.43 -6.54 8.26
C GLY A 112 -12.37 -8.00 7.80
N ALA A 113 -13.49 -8.73 7.88
CA ALA A 113 -13.60 -10.10 7.39
C ALA A 113 -13.37 -10.18 5.87
N ALA A 114 -13.86 -9.22 5.09
CA ALA A 114 -13.62 -9.13 3.66
C ALA A 114 -12.13 -8.85 3.33
N ALA A 115 -11.42 -8.10 4.18
CA ALA A 115 -9.98 -7.85 4.01
C ALA A 115 -9.09 -9.03 4.47
N ALA A 116 -9.58 -9.87 5.40
CA ALA A 116 -8.85 -11.00 5.98
C ALA A 116 -8.21 -11.96 4.96
N PRO A 117 -8.89 -12.45 3.90
CA PRO A 117 -8.27 -13.34 2.93
C PRO A 117 -7.07 -12.71 2.22
N PHE A 118 -7.11 -11.41 1.91
CA PHE A 118 -6.00 -10.69 1.29
C PHE A 118 -4.79 -10.60 2.24
N VAL A 119 -5.04 -10.31 3.52
CA VAL A 119 -4.00 -10.30 4.56
C VAL A 119 -3.41 -11.70 4.76
N ALA A 120 -4.23 -12.75 4.71
CA ALA A 120 -3.78 -14.13 4.83
C ALA A 120 -2.86 -14.52 3.66
N VAL A 121 -3.23 -14.20 2.42
CA VAL A 121 -2.38 -14.42 1.23
C VAL A 121 -1.07 -13.65 1.35
N ASN A 122 -1.11 -12.38 1.73
CA ASN A 122 0.11 -11.57 1.91
C ASN A 122 1.03 -12.17 2.99
N THR A 123 0.45 -12.66 4.07
CA THR A 123 1.17 -13.31 5.18
C THR A 123 1.78 -14.64 4.75
N TRP A 124 1.08 -15.41 3.91
CA TRP A 124 1.62 -16.63 3.30
C TRP A 124 2.82 -16.35 2.38
N TYR A 125 2.75 -15.29 1.56
CA TYR A 125 3.88 -14.85 0.73
C TYR A 125 5.07 -14.40 1.60
N ALA A 126 4.82 -13.67 2.70
CA ALA A 126 5.85 -13.26 3.64
C ALA A 126 6.53 -14.47 4.31
N ALA A 127 5.75 -15.47 4.76
CA ALA A 127 6.26 -16.71 5.36
C ALA A 127 7.18 -17.52 4.43
N ARG A 128 7.03 -17.34 3.12
CA ARG A 128 7.83 -17.97 2.06
C ARG A 128 8.95 -17.07 1.53
N ASN A 129 9.21 -15.91 2.14
CA ASN A 129 10.18 -14.91 1.66
C ASN A 129 9.89 -14.41 0.22
N ARG A 130 8.61 -14.41 -0.20
CA ARG A 130 8.16 -14.01 -1.55
C ARG A 130 7.38 -12.69 -1.55
N GLU A 131 7.63 -11.80 -0.59
CA GLU A 131 7.05 -10.44 -0.50
C GLU A 131 7.22 -9.60 -1.78
N ARG A 132 8.20 -9.97 -2.61
CA ARG A 132 8.57 -9.30 -3.87
C ARG A 132 7.76 -9.77 -5.09
N ALA A 133 6.84 -10.72 -4.90
CA ALA A 133 5.99 -11.24 -5.97
C ALA A 133 4.98 -10.20 -6.45
N LEU A 134 4.72 -10.17 -7.76
CA LEU A 134 3.72 -9.27 -8.37
C LEU A 134 2.33 -9.50 -7.76
N VAL A 135 1.94 -10.77 -7.65
CA VAL A 135 0.65 -11.18 -7.08
C VAL A 135 0.48 -10.67 -5.65
N ASN A 136 1.53 -10.75 -4.82
CA ASN A 136 1.50 -10.23 -3.45
C ASN A 136 1.22 -8.72 -3.42
N GLY A 137 1.84 -7.96 -4.31
CA GLY A 137 1.57 -6.53 -4.45
C GLY A 137 0.12 -6.24 -4.85
N LEU A 138 -0.39 -6.93 -5.89
CA LEU A 138 -1.76 -6.76 -6.37
C LEU A 138 -2.81 -7.15 -5.31
N VAL A 139 -2.56 -8.21 -4.55
CA VAL A 139 -3.45 -8.65 -3.45
C VAL A 139 -3.52 -7.59 -2.35
N ALA A 140 -2.42 -6.87 -2.06
CA ALA A 140 -2.43 -5.79 -1.08
C ALA A 140 -3.17 -4.53 -1.56
N VAL A 141 -3.23 -4.28 -2.88
CA VAL A 141 -3.95 -3.12 -3.46
C VAL A 141 -5.44 -3.18 -3.16
N VAL A 142 -6.04 -4.38 -3.22
CA VAL A 142 -7.49 -4.55 -3.10
C VAL A 142 -8.05 -4.01 -1.77
N PRO A 143 -7.60 -4.46 -0.58
CA PRO A 143 -8.09 -3.91 0.68
C PRO A 143 -7.69 -2.43 0.85
N ALA A 144 -6.55 -1.99 0.31
CA ALA A 144 -6.15 -0.59 0.38
C ALA A 144 -7.11 0.32 -0.40
N CYS A 145 -7.52 -0.07 -1.61
CA CYS A 145 -8.52 0.67 -2.39
C CYS A 145 -9.93 0.49 -1.82
N GLY A 146 -10.26 -0.70 -1.30
CA GLY A 146 -11.53 -1.00 -0.64
C GLY A 146 -11.78 -0.12 0.59
N MET A 147 -10.72 0.37 1.25
CA MET A 147 -10.82 1.33 2.34
C MET A 147 -11.55 2.63 1.94
N LEU A 148 -11.54 3.00 0.65
CA LEU A 148 -12.34 4.12 0.12
C LEU A 148 -13.83 3.91 0.38
N LEU A 149 -14.35 2.72 0.07
CA LEU A 149 -15.76 2.37 0.28
C LEU A 149 -16.12 2.34 1.77
N VAL A 150 -15.19 1.86 2.61
CA VAL A 150 -15.35 1.84 4.07
C VAL A 150 -15.42 3.27 4.61
N ALA A 151 -14.49 4.12 4.23
CA ALA A 151 -14.45 5.52 4.67
C ALA A 151 -15.70 6.29 4.19
N ALA A 152 -16.11 6.14 2.92
CA ALA A 152 -17.28 6.82 2.40
C ALA A 152 -18.58 6.40 3.11
N ARG A 153 -18.74 5.10 3.37
CA ARG A 153 -19.89 4.58 4.12
C ARG A 153 -19.90 5.08 5.57
N LEU A 154 -18.73 5.22 6.19
CA LEU A 154 -18.62 5.75 7.55
C LEU A 154 -19.14 7.18 7.66
N GLY A 155 -18.89 8.03 6.65
CA GLY A 155 -19.47 9.37 6.56
C GLY A 155 -20.92 9.43 6.05
N GLY A 156 -21.60 8.28 5.92
CA GLY A 156 -23.02 8.20 5.57
C GLY A 156 -23.33 8.34 4.08
N GLY A 157 -22.33 8.24 3.19
CA GLY A 157 -22.52 8.22 1.75
C GLY A 157 -22.92 6.85 1.21
N GLY A 158 -23.51 6.82 0.02
CA GLY A 158 -23.61 5.59 -0.78
C GLY A 158 -22.23 5.11 -1.24
N PRO A 159 -22.09 3.85 -1.69
CA PRO A 159 -20.78 3.30 -2.09
C PRO A 159 -20.25 4.00 -3.35
N PRO A 160 -19.12 4.74 -3.27
CA PRO A 160 -18.53 5.42 -4.42
C PRO A 160 -17.75 4.43 -5.31
N TRP A 161 -18.48 3.57 -6.04
CA TRP A 161 -17.89 2.50 -6.84
C TRP A 161 -16.94 3.01 -7.92
N ALA A 162 -17.28 4.11 -8.60
CA ALA A 162 -16.43 4.67 -9.65
C ALA A 162 -15.08 5.21 -9.09
N PRO A 163 -15.06 6.04 -8.04
CA PRO A 163 -13.81 6.40 -7.37
C PRO A 163 -12.99 5.21 -6.85
N ALA A 164 -13.67 4.21 -6.25
CA ALA A 164 -13.00 3.01 -5.77
C ALA A 164 -12.34 2.20 -6.92
N ALA A 165 -13.04 2.05 -8.04
CA ALA A 165 -12.53 1.39 -9.24
C ALA A 165 -11.35 2.18 -9.85
N ALA A 166 -11.42 3.52 -9.88
CA ALA A 166 -10.32 4.36 -10.34
C ALA A 166 -9.07 4.22 -9.44
N CYS A 167 -9.24 4.21 -8.12
CA CYS A 167 -8.12 3.90 -7.21
C CYS A 167 -7.53 2.50 -7.48
N LEU A 168 -8.38 1.49 -7.68
CA LEU A 168 -7.93 0.12 -7.95
C LEU A 168 -7.15 0.02 -9.27
N LEU A 169 -7.62 0.69 -10.34
CA LEU A 169 -6.92 0.76 -11.62
C LEU A 169 -5.56 1.48 -11.49
N TYR A 170 -5.51 2.60 -10.76
CA TYR A 170 -4.28 3.33 -10.58
C TYR A 170 -3.25 2.53 -9.77
N PHE A 171 -3.61 2.15 -8.53
CA PHE A 171 -2.70 1.45 -7.62
C PHE A 171 -2.40 0.03 -8.09
N GLY A 172 -3.31 -0.62 -8.80
CA GLY A 172 -3.05 -1.88 -9.48
C GLY A 172 -1.97 -1.75 -10.55
N GLY A 173 -1.97 -0.64 -11.30
CA GLY A 173 -0.97 -0.34 -12.34
C GLY A 173 0.39 0.09 -11.81
N THR A 174 0.45 0.73 -10.65
CA THR A 174 1.73 1.13 -10.06
C THR A 174 2.58 -0.08 -9.65
N VAL A 175 1.97 -1.21 -9.26
CA VAL A 175 2.71 -2.43 -8.88
C VAL A 175 3.59 -2.98 -10.02
N PRO A 176 3.06 -3.35 -11.20
CA PRO A 176 3.88 -3.81 -12.32
C PRO A 176 4.78 -2.69 -12.88
N TYR A 177 4.34 -1.42 -12.84
CA TYR A 177 5.16 -0.30 -13.29
C TYR A 177 6.43 -0.12 -12.45
N VAL A 178 6.31 -0.02 -11.12
CA VAL A 178 7.46 0.14 -10.22
C VAL A 178 8.38 -1.08 -10.31
N LYS A 179 7.81 -2.28 -10.48
CA LYS A 179 8.60 -3.49 -10.71
C LYS A 179 9.41 -3.39 -12.01
N THR A 180 8.83 -2.85 -13.08
CA THR A 180 9.52 -2.53 -14.34
C THR A 180 10.59 -1.46 -14.14
N MET A 181 10.38 -0.43 -13.32
CA MET A 181 11.39 0.62 -13.10
C MET A 181 12.61 0.13 -12.30
N ILE A 182 12.42 -0.75 -11.32
CA ILE A 182 13.47 -1.07 -10.33
C ILE A 182 14.10 -2.44 -10.58
N ARG A 183 13.29 -3.50 -10.56
CA ARG A 183 13.80 -4.89 -10.52
C ARG A 183 13.85 -5.54 -11.90
N GLU A 184 12.88 -5.21 -12.75
CA GLU A 184 12.69 -5.82 -14.07
C GLU A 184 13.02 -4.82 -15.19
N ARG A 185 13.92 -3.87 -14.93
CA ARG A 185 14.25 -2.71 -15.80
C ARG A 185 14.70 -3.04 -17.22
N ASN A 186 15.23 -4.24 -17.42
CA ASN A 186 15.69 -4.71 -18.73
C ASN A 186 14.73 -5.73 -19.37
N SER A 187 13.59 -6.02 -18.73
CA SER A 187 12.64 -7.01 -19.24
C SER A 187 11.62 -6.37 -20.18
N ARG A 188 11.73 -6.69 -21.46
CA ARG A 188 10.76 -6.28 -22.49
C ARG A 188 9.35 -6.79 -22.19
N THR A 189 9.24 -7.98 -21.60
CA THR A 189 7.95 -8.57 -21.23
C THR A 189 7.27 -7.77 -20.13
N TYR A 190 7.98 -7.41 -19.06
CA TYR A 190 7.41 -6.57 -18.00
C TYR A 190 7.05 -5.17 -18.51
N HIS A 191 7.90 -4.58 -19.35
CA HIS A 191 7.61 -3.29 -19.96
C HIS A 191 6.34 -3.32 -20.82
N ARG A 192 6.22 -4.29 -21.75
CA ARG A 192 5.02 -4.46 -22.58
C ARG A 192 3.78 -4.72 -21.76
N ALA A 193 3.87 -5.59 -20.74
CA ALA A 193 2.74 -5.87 -19.85
C ALA A 193 2.31 -4.62 -19.05
N SER A 194 3.27 -3.83 -18.56
CA SER A 194 2.98 -2.56 -17.88
C SER A 194 2.30 -1.58 -18.82
N VAL A 195 2.83 -1.36 -20.03
CA VAL A 195 2.22 -0.46 -21.01
C VAL A 195 0.81 -0.92 -21.41
N ALA A 196 0.62 -2.21 -21.68
CA ALA A 196 -0.68 -2.78 -22.02
C ALA A 196 -1.70 -2.59 -20.88
N TYR A 197 -1.29 -2.81 -19.62
CA TYR A 197 -2.14 -2.55 -18.46
C TYR A 197 -2.57 -1.07 -18.43
N HIS A 198 -1.63 -0.14 -18.59
CA HIS A 198 -1.95 1.28 -18.51
C HIS A 198 -2.82 1.75 -19.69
N ALA A 199 -2.65 1.17 -20.88
CA ALA A 199 -3.52 1.45 -22.02
C ALA A 199 -4.96 0.98 -21.76
N ALA A 200 -5.13 -0.23 -21.23
CA ALA A 200 -6.44 -0.71 -20.78
C ALA A 200 -7.01 0.16 -19.65
N ALA A 201 -6.17 0.59 -18.71
CA ALA A 201 -6.59 1.46 -17.61
C ALA A 201 -7.10 2.82 -18.09
N VAL A 202 -6.53 3.40 -19.15
CA VAL A 202 -7.08 4.62 -19.79
C VAL A 202 -8.51 4.39 -20.29
N ALA A 203 -8.73 3.32 -21.04
CA ALA A 203 -10.05 2.99 -21.57
C ALA A 203 -11.07 2.75 -20.44
N LEU A 204 -10.70 1.95 -19.45
CA LEU A 204 -11.57 1.65 -18.30
C LEU A 204 -11.85 2.89 -17.45
N ALA A 205 -10.86 3.77 -17.25
CA ALA A 205 -11.04 5.02 -16.52
C ALA A 205 -11.99 5.97 -17.26
N ALA A 206 -11.89 6.06 -18.59
CA ALA A 206 -12.79 6.85 -19.42
C ALA A 206 -14.26 6.39 -19.32
N LEU A 207 -14.49 5.08 -19.12
CA LEU A 207 -15.83 4.52 -18.88
C LEU A 207 -16.39 4.90 -17.50
N LEU A 208 -15.53 5.16 -16.51
CA LEU A 208 -15.94 5.64 -15.19
C LEU A 208 -16.26 7.14 -15.21
N SER A 209 -15.43 7.92 -15.90
CA SER A 209 -15.66 9.33 -16.23
C SER A 209 -14.69 9.71 -17.35
N PRO A 210 -15.15 10.33 -18.46
CA PRO A 210 -14.27 10.67 -19.59
C PRO A 210 -13.07 11.52 -19.19
N TRP A 211 -13.23 12.39 -18.17
CA TRP A 211 -12.18 13.25 -17.66
C TRP A 211 -11.06 12.48 -16.92
N LEU A 212 -11.33 11.28 -16.40
CA LEU A 212 -10.30 10.42 -15.83
C LEU A 212 -9.33 9.88 -16.90
N ALA A 213 -9.68 9.95 -18.19
CA ALA A 213 -8.74 9.59 -19.25
C ALA A 213 -7.46 10.44 -19.20
N ILE A 214 -7.53 11.69 -18.73
CA ILE A 214 -6.38 12.62 -18.67
C ILE A 214 -5.30 12.12 -17.70
N PRO A 215 -5.57 11.95 -16.38
CA PRO A 215 -4.56 11.45 -15.44
C PRO A 215 -4.09 10.02 -15.78
N PHE A 216 -4.97 9.18 -16.34
CA PHE A 216 -4.57 7.84 -16.77
C PHE A 216 -3.72 7.83 -18.03
N ALA A 217 -3.94 8.75 -18.98
CA ALA A 217 -3.10 8.92 -20.16
C ALA A 217 -1.71 9.42 -19.76
N ALA A 218 -1.61 10.31 -18.77
CA ALA A 218 -0.33 10.69 -18.18
C ALA A 218 0.37 9.46 -17.54
N CYS A 219 -0.39 8.57 -16.89
CA CYS A 219 0.14 7.31 -16.35
C CYS A 219 0.62 6.34 -17.44
N LEU A 220 -0.07 6.28 -18.58
CA LEU A 220 0.38 5.51 -19.74
C LEU A 220 1.66 6.10 -20.34
N ALA A 221 1.71 7.42 -20.53
CA ALA A 221 2.86 8.12 -21.06
C ALA A 221 4.11 7.87 -20.20
N ARG A 222 4.00 7.99 -18.87
CA ARG A 222 5.13 7.66 -17.97
C ARG A 222 5.52 6.18 -18.03
N ALA A 223 4.55 5.27 -18.12
CA ALA A 223 4.81 3.83 -18.18
C ALA A 223 5.52 3.43 -19.48
N ALA A 224 5.26 4.12 -20.59
CA ALA A 224 5.93 3.92 -21.87
C ALA A 224 7.31 4.60 -21.92
N ALA A 225 7.43 5.82 -21.38
CA ALA A 225 8.59 6.65 -21.59
C ALA A 225 9.73 6.46 -20.58
N LEU A 226 9.43 6.17 -19.31
CA LEU A 226 10.45 6.21 -18.24
C LEU A 226 11.27 4.92 -18.07
N PRO A 227 10.73 3.70 -18.26
CA PRO A 227 11.52 2.47 -18.12
C PRO A 227 12.76 2.45 -19.02
N GLY A 228 13.89 1.95 -18.48
CA GLY A 228 15.16 1.87 -19.20
C GLY A 228 15.98 3.17 -19.26
N ARG A 229 15.44 4.32 -18.83
CA ARG A 229 16.14 5.62 -18.87
C ARG A 229 17.00 5.95 -17.65
N GLY A 230 17.29 4.97 -16.79
CA GLY A 230 18.15 5.18 -15.62
C GLY A 230 17.58 6.12 -14.55
N VAL A 231 16.25 6.29 -14.50
CA VAL A 231 15.58 7.13 -13.49
C VAL A 231 15.85 6.59 -12.09
N LYS A 232 16.31 7.47 -11.18
CA LYS A 232 16.64 7.09 -9.80
C LYS A 232 15.39 6.70 -9.00
N VAL A 233 15.51 5.71 -8.11
CA VAL A 233 14.40 5.19 -7.29
C VAL A 233 13.65 6.29 -6.51
N PRO A 234 14.31 7.27 -5.86
CA PRO A 234 13.59 8.36 -5.18
C PRO A 234 12.77 9.23 -6.12
N VAL A 235 13.25 9.45 -7.36
CA VAL A 235 12.53 10.22 -8.39
C VAL A 235 11.29 9.46 -8.85
N VAL A 236 11.40 8.14 -9.04
CA VAL A 236 10.22 7.30 -9.32
C VAL A 236 9.21 7.42 -8.19
N GLY A 237 9.65 7.36 -6.93
CA GLY A 237 8.77 7.54 -5.77
C GLY A 237 8.07 8.91 -5.75
N ALA A 238 8.80 9.99 -6.05
CA ALA A 238 8.23 11.34 -6.14
C ALA A 238 7.19 11.48 -7.28
N ILE A 239 7.45 10.86 -8.44
CA ILE A 239 6.51 10.83 -9.56
C ILE A 239 5.23 10.08 -9.15
N GLU A 240 5.34 8.91 -8.52
CA GLU A 240 4.17 8.14 -8.08
C GLU A 240 3.39 8.88 -6.99
N LEU A 241 4.08 9.61 -6.10
CA LEU A 241 3.44 10.45 -5.10
C LEU A 241 2.64 11.57 -5.76
N ALA A 242 3.26 12.33 -6.68
CA ALA A 242 2.60 13.39 -7.43
C ALA A 242 1.41 12.87 -8.25
N ALA A 243 1.57 11.73 -8.93
CA ALA A 243 0.49 11.11 -9.69
C ALA A 243 -0.65 10.62 -8.77
N SER A 244 -0.35 10.12 -7.57
CA SER A 244 -1.38 9.70 -6.61
C SER A 244 -2.14 10.90 -6.02
N ALA A 245 -1.47 12.02 -5.80
CA ALA A 245 -2.09 13.28 -5.40
C ALA A 245 -2.95 13.87 -6.53
N GLY A 246 -2.48 13.79 -7.79
CA GLY A 246 -3.25 14.18 -8.98
C GLY A 246 -4.49 13.32 -9.17
N LEU A 247 -4.39 12.00 -8.91
CA LEU A 247 -5.55 11.12 -8.88
C LEU A 247 -6.55 11.56 -7.80
N LEU A 248 -6.09 11.77 -6.57
CA LEU A 248 -6.96 12.22 -5.47
C LEU A 248 -7.70 13.51 -5.86
N ALA A 249 -6.98 14.52 -6.37
CA ALA A 249 -7.59 15.75 -6.84
C ALA A 249 -8.62 15.51 -7.95
N SER A 250 -8.30 14.65 -8.93
CA SER A 250 -9.24 14.30 -10.01
C SER A 250 -10.51 13.64 -9.47
N LEU A 251 -10.39 12.75 -8.47
CA LEU A 251 -11.55 12.11 -7.87
C LEU A 251 -12.44 13.11 -7.14
N LEU A 252 -11.86 14.05 -6.39
CA LEU A 252 -12.61 15.07 -5.65
C LEU A 252 -13.26 16.13 -6.54
N LEU A 253 -12.75 16.33 -7.75
CA LEU A 253 -13.32 17.28 -8.71
C LEU A 253 -14.44 16.67 -9.55
N LEU A 254 -14.44 15.34 -9.72
CA LEU A 254 -15.35 14.64 -10.63
C LEU A 254 -16.53 13.95 -9.93
N PHE A 255 -16.43 13.70 -8.63
CA PHE A 255 -17.41 12.98 -7.81
C PHE A 255 -17.67 13.74 -6.52
#